data_AF-A0A634JAD7-F1
#
_entry.id   AF-A0A634JAD7-F1
#
_cell.length_a   1.000
_cell.length_b   1.000
_cell.length_c   1.000
_cell.angle_alpha   90.00
_cell.angle_beta   90.00
_cell.angle_gamma   90.00
#
_symmetry.space_group_name_H-M   'P 1'
#
loop_
_entity.id
_entity.type
_entity.pdbx_description
1 polymer ?
#
loop_
_entity_poly.entity_id
_entity_poly.type
_entity_poly.pdbx_seq_one_letter_code
_entity_poly.pdbx_strand_id
1 'polypeptide(L)'
;MNKLMALFKNKKITATQYLTAYYALILIFTPAYANAAWYDPILNTLNDLKTFIIIAGGTIAVASLAYMGIAWVASRISGNMETTAMDYFKHAMVLAVVGGAVSLATWAYSLFGGSVS
;
A
#
# COMPACT_ATOMS: atom_id res chain seq x y z
N MET A 1 -41.86 22.97 36.41
CA MET A 1 -40.67 23.78 36.00
C MET A 1 -39.80 24.27 37.17
N ASN A 2 -40.34 24.63 38.34
CA ASN A 2 -39.54 25.32 39.39
C ASN A 2 -38.56 24.44 40.21
N LYS A 3 -38.75 23.11 40.27
CA LYS A 3 -37.87 22.23 41.07
C LYS A 3 -36.55 21.87 40.37
N LEU A 4 -36.56 21.80 39.04
CA LEU A 4 -35.38 21.50 38.24
C LEU A 4 -34.40 22.68 38.21
N MET A 5 -34.92 23.90 38.13
CA MET A 5 -34.11 25.13 38.15
C MET A 5 -33.45 25.39 39.51
N ALA A 6 -34.09 24.99 40.61
CA ALA A 6 -33.54 25.10 41.95
C ALA A 6 -32.36 24.13 42.21
N LEU A 7 -32.37 22.94 41.59
CA LEU A 7 -31.29 21.95 41.70
C LEU A 7 -29.97 22.44 41.06
N PHE A 8 -30.05 23.24 39.99
CA PHE A 8 -28.86 23.80 39.32
C PHE A 8 -28.33 25.08 39.98
N LYS A 9 -29.15 25.79 40.76
CA LYS A 9 -28.79 27.08 41.37
C LYS A 9 -27.82 26.95 42.56
N ASN A 10 -27.72 25.76 43.17
CA ASN A 10 -27.00 25.57 44.45
C ASN A 10 -25.99 24.41 44.46
N LYS A 11 -25.70 23.82 43.30
CA LYS A 11 -24.73 22.72 43.19
C LYS A 11 -23.37 23.29 42.78
N LYS A 12 -22.50 23.53 43.77
CA LYS A 12 -21.08 23.80 43.51
C LYS A 12 -20.49 22.55 42.88
N ILE A 13 -20.16 22.62 41.60
CA ILE A 13 -19.60 21.51 40.84
C ILE A 13 -18.20 21.24 41.42
N THR A 14 -17.94 20.01 41.87
CA THR A 14 -16.64 19.62 42.43
C THR A 14 -15.60 19.57 41.31
N ALA A 15 -14.31 19.85 41.58
CA ALA A 15 -13.24 19.87 40.56
C ALA A 15 -13.21 18.59 39.68
N THR A 16 -13.54 17.45 40.25
CA THR A 16 -13.66 16.16 39.56
C THR A 16 -14.77 16.14 38.50
N GLN A 17 -15.87 16.84 38.71
CA GLN A 17 -16.99 16.94 37.77
C GLN A 17 -16.67 17.88 36.58
N TYR A 18 -15.81 18.88 36.80
CA TYR A 18 -15.28 19.71 35.71
C TYR A 18 -14.33 18.91 34.83
N LEU A 19 -13.44 18.12 35.43
CA LEU A 19 -12.53 17.26 34.69
C LEU A 19 -13.30 16.23 33.87
N THR A 20 -14.29 15.55 34.44
CA THR A 20 -15.11 14.59 33.68
C THR A 20 -15.92 15.24 32.57
N ALA A 21 -16.50 16.42 32.79
CA ALA A 21 -17.18 17.18 31.73
C ALA A 21 -16.20 17.61 30.63
N TYR A 22 -14.98 18.01 30.97
CA TYR A 22 -13.94 18.38 30.03
C TYR A 22 -13.45 17.18 29.19
N TYR A 23 -13.21 16.02 29.81
CA TYR A 23 -12.88 14.79 29.09
C TYR A 23 -14.03 14.30 28.21
N ALA A 24 -15.29 14.46 28.66
CA ALA A 24 -16.46 14.14 27.84
C ALA A 24 -16.57 15.07 26.63
N LEU A 25 -16.33 16.37 26.80
CA LEU A 25 -16.29 17.33 25.68
C LEU A 25 -15.15 17.01 24.73
N ILE A 26 -13.96 16.65 25.22
CA ILE A 26 -12.87 16.18 24.36
C ILE A 26 -13.32 14.94 23.58
N LEU A 27 -13.94 13.94 24.19
CA LEU A 27 -14.42 12.75 23.45
C LEU A 27 -15.52 13.05 22.41
N ILE A 28 -16.37 14.05 22.66
CA ILE A 28 -17.44 14.46 21.73
C ILE A 28 -16.91 15.33 20.58
N PHE A 29 -15.90 16.16 20.85
CA PHE A 29 -15.28 17.06 19.86
C PHE A 29 -13.98 16.52 19.25
N THR A 30 -13.43 15.41 19.77
CA THR A 30 -12.39 14.66 19.08
C THR A 30 -13.06 14.13 17.83
N PRO A 31 -12.63 14.57 16.64
CA PRO A 31 -13.20 14.05 15.41
C PRO A 31 -13.02 12.54 15.49
N ALA A 32 -14.08 11.80 15.23
CA ALA A 32 -13.97 10.37 15.01
C ALA A 32 -13.01 10.18 13.84
N TYR A 33 -11.71 10.03 14.12
CA TYR A 33 -10.64 9.68 13.18
C TYR A 33 -10.84 8.28 12.57
N ALA A 34 -12.08 7.80 12.47
CA ALA A 34 -12.37 6.39 12.25
C ALA A 34 -13.56 6.12 11.31
N ASN A 35 -14.02 7.10 10.53
CA ASN A 35 -14.88 6.78 9.39
C ASN A 35 -14.82 7.83 8.28
N ALA A 36 -13.64 8.00 7.68
CA ALA A 36 -13.60 8.49 6.32
C ALA A 36 -14.06 7.35 5.40
N ALA A 37 -15.37 7.06 5.36
CA ALA A 37 -15.95 6.02 4.51
C ALA A 37 -15.61 6.20 3.01
N TRP A 38 -15.16 7.40 2.62
CA TRP A 38 -14.69 7.75 1.28
C TRP A 38 -13.20 7.46 1.06
N TYR A 39 -12.39 7.34 2.13
CA TYR A 39 -10.95 7.08 2.04
C TYR A 39 -10.66 5.59 1.78
N ASP A 40 -11.39 4.71 2.45
CA ASP A 40 -11.28 3.25 2.28
C ASP A 40 -11.47 2.77 0.82
N PRO A 41 -12.50 3.19 0.06
CA PRO A 41 -12.66 2.74 -1.33
C PRO A 41 -11.55 3.25 -2.25
N ILE A 42 -11.01 4.45 -2.01
CA ILE A 42 -9.88 4.99 -2.79
C ILE A 42 -8.61 4.19 -2.49
N LEU A 43 -8.34 3.93 -1.21
CA LEU A 43 -7.17 3.16 -0.78
C LEU A 43 -7.23 1.71 -1.32
N ASN A 44 -8.40 1.09 -1.28
CA ASN A 44 -8.64 -0.25 -1.83
C ASN A 44 -8.42 -0.29 -3.34
N THR A 45 -9.00 0.66 -4.08
CA THR A 45 -8.79 0.75 -5.55
C THR A 45 -7.31 0.93 -5.89
N LEU A 46 -6.58 1.73 -5.10
CA LEU A 46 -5.15 1.95 -5.31
C LEU A 46 -4.33 0.69 -5.00
N ASN A 47 -4.70 -0.07 -3.98
CA ASN A 47 -4.05 -1.35 -3.63
C ASN A 47 -4.35 -2.44 -4.67
N ASP A 48 -5.55 -2.49 -5.21
CA ASP A 48 -5.93 -3.40 -6.30
C ASP A 48 -5.15 -3.06 -7.58
N LEU A 49 -5.01 -1.76 -7.91
CA LEU A 49 -4.23 -1.32 -9.05
C LEU A 49 -2.74 -1.67 -8.91
N LYS A 50 -2.15 -1.49 -7.72
CA LYS A 50 -0.77 -1.93 -7.43
C LYS A 50 -0.61 -3.42 -7.68
N THR A 51 -1.54 -4.22 -7.17
CA THR A 51 -1.54 -5.68 -7.31
C THR A 51 -1.64 -6.08 -8.78
N PHE A 52 -2.53 -5.44 -9.54
CA PHE A 52 -2.69 -5.67 -10.97
C PHE A 52 -1.40 -5.38 -11.75
N ILE A 53 -0.74 -4.25 -11.48
CA ILE A 53 0.51 -3.87 -12.16
C ILE A 53 1.63 -4.88 -11.88
N ILE A 54 1.72 -5.38 -10.64
CA ILE A 54 2.74 -6.39 -10.27
C ILE A 54 2.48 -7.70 -11.02
N ILE A 55 1.23 -8.18 -11.05
CA ILE A 55 0.87 -9.41 -11.75
C ILE A 55 1.09 -9.26 -13.26
N ALA A 56 0.63 -8.16 -13.86
CA ALA A 56 0.79 -7.88 -15.28
C ALA A 56 2.27 -7.73 -15.68
N GLY A 57 3.07 -7.05 -14.87
CA GLY A 57 4.52 -6.95 -15.10
C GLY A 57 5.20 -8.31 -15.00
N GLY A 58 4.81 -9.14 -14.02
CA GLY A 58 5.33 -10.49 -13.83
C GLY A 58 5.00 -11.44 -14.99
N THR A 59 3.76 -11.41 -15.50
CA THR A 59 3.37 -12.25 -16.63
C THR A 59 4.09 -11.86 -17.92
N ILE A 60 4.27 -10.57 -18.19
CA ILE A 60 5.04 -10.08 -19.34
C ILE A 60 6.52 -10.49 -19.24
N ALA A 61 7.11 -10.41 -18.03
CA ALA A 61 8.48 -10.85 -17.80
C ALA A 61 8.67 -12.35 -18.07
N VAL A 62 7.73 -13.19 -17.63
CA VAL A 62 7.78 -14.64 -17.90
C VAL A 62 7.54 -14.93 -19.39
N ALA A 63 6.59 -14.26 -20.02
CA ALA A 63 6.28 -14.46 -21.44
C ALA A 63 7.46 -14.07 -22.34
N SER A 64 8.16 -12.97 -22.03
CA SER A 64 9.36 -12.55 -22.77
C SER A 64 10.52 -13.52 -22.61
N LEU A 65 10.75 -14.08 -21.41
CA LEU A 65 11.72 -15.15 -21.20
C LEU A 65 11.37 -16.42 -21.98
N ALA A 66 10.10 -16.83 -21.96
CA ALA A 66 9.63 -17.99 -22.72
C ALA A 66 9.86 -17.80 -24.23
N TYR A 67 9.56 -16.60 -24.75
CA TYR A 67 9.81 -16.26 -26.15
C TYR A 67 11.29 -16.38 -26.52
N MET A 68 12.20 -15.84 -25.71
CA MET A 68 13.64 -15.95 -25.95
C MET A 68 14.12 -17.41 -25.94
N GLY A 69 13.54 -18.26 -25.08
CA GLY A 69 13.84 -19.69 -25.05
C GLY A 69 13.39 -20.42 -26.32
N ILE A 70 12.18 -20.12 -26.80
CA ILE A 70 11.65 -20.68 -28.05
C ILE A 70 12.50 -20.23 -29.24
N ALA A 71 12.86 -18.94 -29.32
CA ALA A 71 13.69 -18.40 -30.39
C ALA A 71 15.07 -19.06 -30.43
N TRP A 72 15.68 -19.29 -29.27
CA TRP A 72 16.97 -19.98 -29.16
C TRP A 72 16.91 -21.44 -29.66
N VAL A 73 15.83 -22.17 -29.35
CA VAL A 73 15.66 -23.53 -29.89
C VAL A 73 15.41 -23.50 -31.40
N ALA A 74 14.60 -22.54 -31.88
CA ALA A 74 14.31 -22.37 -33.30
C ALA A 74 15.56 -22.00 -34.12
N SER A 75 16.46 -21.18 -33.58
CA SER A 75 17.72 -20.84 -34.25
C SER A 75 18.61 -22.06 -34.43
N ARG A 76 18.66 -22.95 -33.42
CA ARG A 76 19.42 -24.21 -33.52
C ARG A 76 18.83 -25.20 -34.51
N ILE A 77 17.50 -25.30 -34.60
CA ILE A 77 16.83 -26.17 -35.58
C ILE A 77 17.04 -25.64 -37.01
N SER A 78 17.03 -24.32 -37.20
CA SER A 78 17.20 -23.69 -38.51
C SER A 78 18.67 -23.54 -38.96
N GLY A 79 19.64 -23.90 -38.11
CA GLY A 79 21.07 -23.71 -38.40
C GLY A 79 21.53 -22.25 -38.34
N ASN A 80 20.69 -21.34 -37.82
CA ASN A 80 20.97 -19.93 -37.68
C ASN A 80 21.58 -19.62 -36.29
N MET A 81 22.42 -18.59 -36.19
CA MET A 81 22.98 -18.09 -34.93
C MET A 81 22.37 -16.74 -34.47
N GLU A 82 21.27 -16.31 -35.06
CA GLU A 82 20.58 -15.05 -34.73
C GLU A 82 20.22 -14.88 -33.25
N THR A 83 19.86 -15.96 -32.58
CA THR A 83 19.58 -15.95 -31.13
C THR A 83 20.45 -16.99 -30.45
N THR A 84 21.27 -16.52 -29.51
CA THR A 84 22.21 -17.35 -28.78
C THR A 84 21.78 -17.51 -27.32
N ALA A 85 22.34 -18.52 -26.64
CA ALA A 85 22.09 -18.70 -25.21
C ALA A 85 22.50 -17.47 -24.39
N MET A 86 23.50 -16.71 -24.85
CA MET A 86 23.92 -15.47 -24.22
C MET A 86 22.82 -14.40 -24.25
N ASP A 87 21.98 -14.36 -25.29
CA ASP A 87 20.88 -13.40 -25.39
C ASP A 87 19.76 -13.74 -24.41
N TYR A 88 19.54 -15.04 -24.15
CA TYR A 88 18.67 -15.51 -23.09
C TYR A 88 19.18 -15.07 -21.70
N PHE A 89 20.47 -15.28 -21.42
CA PHE A 89 21.10 -14.85 -20.16
C PHE A 89 21.05 -13.33 -19.97
N LYS A 90 21.30 -12.55 -21.02
CA LYS A 90 21.18 -11.09 -20.97
C LYS A 90 19.75 -10.67 -20.62
N HIS A 91 18.75 -11.29 -21.22
CA HIS A 91 17.35 -10.98 -20.94
C HIS A 91 16.97 -11.33 -19.49
N ALA A 92 17.38 -12.51 -19.02
CA ALA A 92 17.19 -12.93 -17.62
C ALA A 92 17.89 -11.98 -16.63
N MET A 93 19.12 -11.54 -16.94
CA MET A 93 19.84 -10.58 -16.11
C MET A 93 19.16 -9.22 -16.07
N VAL A 94 18.65 -8.71 -17.19
CA VAL A 94 17.92 -7.43 -17.21
C VAL A 94 16.68 -7.52 -16.31
N LEU A 95 15.93 -8.62 -16.39
CA LEU A 95 14.79 -8.85 -15.50
C LEU A 95 15.20 -8.93 -14.03
N ALA A 96 16.31 -9.61 -13.71
CA ALA A 96 16.82 -9.72 -12.36
C ALA A 96 17.30 -8.35 -11.81
N VAL A 97 17.97 -7.53 -12.62
CA VAL A 97 18.43 -6.19 -12.23
C VAL A 97 17.24 -5.25 -12.01
N VAL A 98 16.27 -5.23 -12.92
CA VAL A 98 15.08 -4.38 -12.80
C VAL A 98 14.23 -4.82 -11.61
N GLY A 99 13.93 -6.12 -11.48
CA GLY A 99 13.20 -6.66 -10.32
C GLY A 99 13.95 -6.45 -9.00
N GLY A 100 15.28 -6.58 -9.02
CA GLY A 100 16.18 -6.28 -7.90
C GLY A 100 16.12 -4.82 -7.47
N ALA A 101 16.21 -3.89 -8.42
CA ALA A 101 16.11 -2.46 -8.14
C ALA A 101 14.75 -2.09 -7.53
N VAL A 102 13.65 -2.63 -8.06
CA VAL A 102 12.29 -2.38 -7.54
C VAL A 102 12.12 -2.94 -6.13
N SER A 103 12.61 -4.17 -5.88
CA SER A 103 12.54 -4.77 -4.54
C SER A 103 13.42 -4.04 -3.52
N LEU A 104 14.61 -3.58 -3.92
CA LEU A 104 15.47 -2.74 -3.08
C LEU A 104 14.85 -1.38 -2.78
N ALA A 105 14.23 -0.73 -3.78
CA ALA A 105 13.51 0.53 -3.58
C ALA A 105 12.31 0.35 -2.64
N THR A 106 11.57 -0.75 -2.79
CA THR A 106 10.45 -1.12 -1.90
C THR A 106 10.93 -1.34 -0.47
N TRP A 107 12.04 -2.07 -0.30
CA TRP A 107 12.65 -2.29 1.01
C TRP A 107 13.15 -0.98 1.64
N ALA A 108 13.82 -0.13 0.87
CA ALA A 108 14.27 1.19 1.32
C ALA A 108 13.08 2.06 1.75
N TYR A 109 11.98 2.05 0.99
CA TYR A 109 10.76 2.75 1.38
C TYR A 109 10.17 2.19 2.70
N SER A 110 10.18 0.88 2.89
CA SER A 110 9.74 0.26 4.15
C SER A 110 10.59 0.69 5.35
N LEU A 111 11.89 0.96 5.16
CA LEU A 111 12.78 1.40 6.24
C LEU A 111 12.72 2.90 6.53
N PHE A 112 12.61 3.73 5.49
CA PHE A 112 12.73 5.19 5.62
C PHE A 112 11.40 5.95 5.46
N GLY A 113 10.39 5.36 4.83
CA GLY A 113 9.09 5.98 4.54
C GLY A 113 7.89 5.35 5.26
N GLY A 114 8.11 4.27 6.04
CA GLY A 114 7.05 3.47 6.66
C GLY A 114 6.40 4.04 7.93
N SER A 115 6.72 5.27 8.36
CA SER A 115 6.13 5.87 9.57
C SER A 115 4.95 6.81 9.31
N VAL A 116 4.25 6.67 8.18
CA VAL A 116 2.92 7.28 8.04
C VAL A 116 1.88 6.20 8.29
N SER A 117 1.56 6.03 9.58
CA SER A 117 0.37 5.31 10.08
C SER A 117 -0.90 6.04 9.69
#